data_AF-A0A8S2XWW4-F1
#
_entry.id   AF-A0A8S2XWW4-F1
#
_cell.length_a   1.000
_cell.length_b   1.000
_cell.length_c   1.000
_cell.angle_alpha   90.00
_cell.angle_beta   90.00
_cell.angle_gamma   90.00
#
_symmetry.space_group_name_H-M   'P 1'
#
loop_
_entity.id
_entity.type
_entity.pdbx_description
1 polymer ?
#
loop_
_entity_poly.entity_id
_entity_poly.type
_entity_poly.pdbx_seq_one_letter_code
_entity_poly.pdbx_strand_id
1 'polypeptide(L)'
;MDGISEAYKNSEKWTTRKEILPIVAPKISCKLIQSFLPGLTLYRFTAARRHALEYGTGCQVERAPSTLTRFSDFQVEHFIDFILSPHICTDLPFGEQRLRLSTGVELHVPNTIRNMIPSRIVDQYFEYIAENNPGFPPLGRTSLLSLLNSCKASRRHSLQGVNYFAANASLAFDNLIDMVNDLSLDSDSKKILIDDVKRGRMYLKTDYKVYVQKSSTIADHCINYALSQSNDTDYAEKCDHRHDDVCVECNNLAVTLEKLRTMIKSSVTDNELLDRELAKLKMSTDAIEAWKCHQ
;
A
#
# COMPACT_ATOMS: atom_id res chain seq x y z
N MET A 1 -36.95 42.71 -13.71
CA MET A 1 -37.25 41.38 -13.13
C MET A 1 -36.87 40.27 -14.10
N ASP A 2 -37.09 40.47 -15.41
CA ASP A 2 -36.86 39.46 -16.44
C ASP A 2 -35.40 39.01 -16.53
N GLY A 3 -34.43 39.93 -16.51
CA GLY A 3 -33.01 39.58 -16.55
C GLY A 3 -32.51 38.73 -15.36
N ILE A 4 -33.09 38.91 -14.16
CA ILE A 4 -32.74 38.09 -12.99
C ILE A 4 -33.42 36.72 -13.07
N SER A 5 -34.64 36.67 -13.61
CA SER A 5 -35.35 35.41 -13.84
C SER A 5 -34.63 34.54 -14.88
N GLU A 6 -34.04 35.17 -15.90
CA GLU A 6 -33.26 34.53 -16.94
C GLU A 6 -31.91 34.05 -16.41
N ALA A 7 -31.18 34.88 -15.65
CA ALA A 7 -29.94 34.47 -14.98
C ALA A 7 -30.15 33.31 -13.98
N TYR A 8 -31.28 33.28 -13.28
CA TYR A 8 -31.63 32.19 -12.37
C TYR A 8 -31.96 30.88 -13.12
N LYS A 9 -32.59 30.97 -14.29
CA LYS A 9 -32.89 29.80 -15.13
C LYS A 9 -31.64 29.25 -15.81
N ASN A 10 -30.77 30.13 -16.32
CA ASN A 10 -29.56 29.79 -17.06
C ASN A 10 -28.41 29.29 -16.16
N SER A 11 -28.50 29.45 -14.84
CA SER A 11 -27.48 28.93 -13.92
C SER A 11 -27.71 27.45 -13.62
N GLU A 12 -26.73 26.59 -13.96
CA GLU A 12 -26.76 25.16 -13.64
C GLU A 12 -26.41 24.89 -12.16
N LYS A 13 -25.45 25.67 -11.62
CA LYS A 13 -24.93 25.48 -10.26
C LYS A 13 -25.88 26.08 -9.22
N TRP A 14 -26.15 25.28 -8.18
CA TRP A 14 -26.98 25.70 -7.04
C TRP A 14 -26.39 26.88 -6.25
N THR A 15 -25.07 27.00 -6.19
CA THR A 15 -24.36 28.12 -5.54
C THR A 15 -24.70 29.44 -6.20
N THR A 16 -24.62 29.51 -7.53
CA THR A 16 -24.95 30.71 -8.32
C THR A 16 -26.43 31.09 -8.18
N ARG A 17 -27.35 30.11 -8.14
CA ARG A 17 -28.78 30.36 -7.84
C ARG A 17 -29.01 30.94 -6.45
N LYS A 18 -28.22 30.51 -5.47
CA LYS A 18 -28.24 31.06 -4.10
C LYS A 18 -27.67 32.47 -4.01
N GLU A 19 -26.81 32.90 -4.93
CA GLU A 19 -26.24 34.25 -4.99
C GLU A 19 -27.19 35.24 -5.69
N ILE A 20 -27.89 34.79 -6.73
CA ILE A 20 -28.78 35.64 -7.54
C ILE A 20 -30.08 35.99 -6.79
N LEU A 21 -30.69 35.02 -6.12
CA LEU A 21 -32.00 35.19 -5.48
C LEU A 21 -32.03 36.24 -4.33
N PRO A 22 -31.00 36.36 -3.47
CA PRO A 22 -30.88 37.40 -2.45
C PRO A 22 -30.89 38.85 -2.96
N ILE A 23 -30.59 39.10 -4.24
CA ILE A 23 -30.61 40.45 -4.82
C ILE A 23 -32.04 41.03 -4.83
N VAL A 24 -33.02 40.14 -5.01
CA VAL A 24 -34.43 40.52 -5.22
C VAL A 24 -35.31 40.12 -4.05
N ALA A 25 -35.04 38.98 -3.40
CA ALA A 25 -35.88 38.42 -2.34
C ALA A 25 -36.21 39.39 -1.17
N PRO A 26 -35.33 40.32 -0.74
CA PRO A 26 -35.66 41.31 0.30
C PRO A 26 -36.62 42.42 -0.17
N LYS A 27 -36.70 42.69 -1.48
CA LYS A 27 -37.38 43.87 -2.05
C LYS A 27 -38.83 43.60 -2.48
N ILE A 28 -39.25 42.35 -2.58
CA ILE A 28 -40.56 41.96 -3.11
C ILE A 28 -41.18 40.77 -2.39
N SER A 29 -42.48 40.58 -2.58
CA SER A 29 -43.23 39.48 -1.96
C SER A 29 -43.02 38.14 -2.69
N CYS A 30 -43.13 37.03 -1.95
CA CYS A 30 -42.95 35.68 -2.49
C CYS A 30 -43.93 35.38 -3.64
N LYS A 31 -45.19 35.84 -3.53
CA LYS A 31 -46.21 35.67 -4.57
C LYS A 31 -45.82 36.35 -5.89
N LEU A 32 -45.21 37.54 -5.80
CA LEU A 32 -44.75 38.27 -6.97
C LEU A 32 -43.51 37.63 -7.61
N ILE A 33 -42.61 37.01 -6.84
CA ILE A 33 -41.48 36.27 -7.43
C ILE A 33 -41.94 35.00 -8.14
N GLN A 34 -42.93 34.32 -7.55
CA GLN A 34 -43.43 33.05 -8.08
C GLN A 34 -44.09 33.20 -9.45
N SER A 35 -44.63 34.38 -9.80
CA SER A 35 -45.12 34.64 -11.17
C SER A 35 -44.02 34.67 -12.22
N PHE A 36 -42.79 35.07 -11.85
CA PHE A 36 -41.63 35.06 -12.75
C PHE A 36 -40.82 33.75 -12.67
N LEU A 37 -40.88 33.05 -11.54
CA LEU A 37 -40.18 31.79 -11.28
C LEU A 37 -41.18 30.73 -10.74
N PRO A 38 -41.95 30.05 -11.62
CA PRO A 38 -43.04 29.14 -11.23
C PRO A 38 -42.61 27.82 -10.55
N GLY A 39 -41.39 27.71 -10.03
CA GLY A 39 -40.88 26.57 -9.26
C GLY A 39 -40.11 26.96 -8.00
N LEU A 40 -40.20 28.24 -7.59
CA LEU A 40 -39.53 28.72 -6.39
C LEU A 40 -40.33 28.34 -5.14
N THR A 41 -39.74 27.53 -4.26
CA THR A 41 -40.36 27.16 -2.98
C THR A 41 -40.22 28.28 -1.94
N LEU A 42 -41.17 28.37 -1.00
CA LEU A 42 -41.11 29.32 0.11
C LEU A 42 -39.80 29.21 0.90
N TYR A 43 -39.30 27.98 1.08
CA TYR A 43 -38.00 27.72 1.71
C TYR A 43 -36.84 28.42 1.00
N ARG A 44 -36.80 28.39 -0.34
CA ARG A 44 -35.73 29.05 -1.10
C ARG A 44 -35.81 30.57 -0.99
N PHE A 45 -37.03 31.10 -0.97
CA PHE A 45 -37.28 32.53 -0.77
C PHE A 45 -36.84 33.01 0.63
N THR A 46 -37.21 32.29 1.69
CA THR A 46 -36.80 32.64 3.06
C THR A 46 -35.30 32.45 3.28
N ALA A 47 -34.71 31.40 2.71
CA ALA A 47 -33.26 31.19 2.72
C ALA A 47 -32.50 32.32 2.01
N ALA A 48 -33.02 32.83 0.89
CA ALA A 48 -32.41 33.96 0.18
C ALA A 48 -32.51 35.28 0.96
N ARG A 49 -33.62 35.52 1.67
CA ARG A 49 -33.74 36.68 2.58
C ARG A 49 -32.78 36.59 3.75
N ARG A 50 -32.64 35.40 4.35
CA ARG A 50 -31.66 35.16 5.42
C ARG A 50 -30.23 35.38 4.93
N HIS A 51 -29.90 34.88 3.73
CA HIS A 51 -28.59 35.10 3.13
C HIS A 51 -28.30 36.59 2.88
N ALA A 52 -29.28 37.35 2.35
CA ALA A 52 -29.13 38.80 2.15
C ALA A 52 -28.88 39.55 3.48
N LEU A 53 -29.48 39.06 4.57
CA LEU A 53 -29.33 39.63 5.91
C LEU A 53 -27.97 39.29 6.54
N GLU A 54 -27.51 38.04 6.41
CA GLU A 54 -26.28 37.55 7.07
C GLU A 54 -25.00 37.93 6.31
N TYR A 55 -25.01 37.88 4.97
CA TYR A 55 -23.80 38.02 4.14
C TYR A 55 -23.86 39.19 3.16
N GLY A 56 -25.00 39.86 3.04
CA GLY A 56 -25.24 40.90 2.02
C GLY A 56 -25.83 40.36 0.71
N THR A 57 -26.32 41.28 -0.13
CA THR A 57 -26.96 40.93 -1.42
C THR A 57 -25.92 40.55 -2.46
N GLY A 58 -26.02 39.35 -3.03
CA GLY A 58 -25.16 38.90 -4.15
C GLY A 58 -23.73 38.51 -3.76
N CYS A 59 -23.41 38.47 -2.46
CA CYS A 59 -22.09 38.07 -1.99
C CYS A 59 -21.87 36.55 -2.13
N GLN A 60 -20.69 36.17 -2.62
CA GLN A 60 -20.28 34.77 -2.66
C GLN A 60 -19.86 34.33 -1.25
N VAL A 61 -20.53 33.32 -0.71
CA VAL A 61 -20.10 32.67 0.52
C VAL A 61 -19.08 31.61 0.13
N GLU A 62 -17.79 31.95 0.25
CA GLU A 62 -16.74 30.95 0.23
C GLU A 62 -16.99 29.98 1.38
N ARG A 63 -17.46 28.78 1.05
CA ARG A 63 -17.44 27.68 2.00
C ARG A 63 -15.98 27.33 2.17
N ALA A 64 -15.37 27.78 3.27
CA ALA A 64 -14.13 27.19 3.74
C ALA A 64 -14.35 25.66 3.72
N PRO A 65 -13.50 24.88 3.03
CA PRO A 65 -13.61 23.44 3.08
C PRO A 65 -13.39 23.06 4.53
N SER A 66 -14.48 22.77 5.25
CA SER A 66 -14.40 22.22 6.59
C SER A 66 -13.87 20.82 6.44
N THR A 67 -12.55 20.67 6.49
CA THR A 67 -11.95 19.39 6.80
C THR A 67 -12.38 19.13 8.23
N LEU A 68 -13.37 18.25 8.44
CA LEU A 68 -13.68 17.77 9.78
C LEU A 68 -12.42 17.04 10.26
N THR A 69 -11.58 17.72 11.03
CA THR A 69 -10.46 17.12 11.74
C THR A 69 -11.07 16.15 12.75
N ARG A 70 -11.08 14.88 12.39
CA ARG A 70 -11.70 13.80 13.16
C ARG A 70 -10.96 13.54 14.48
N PHE A 71 -9.76 14.09 14.64
CA PHE A 71 -8.84 13.80 15.73
C PHE A 71 -8.41 15.10 16.40
N SER A 72 -8.30 15.09 17.73
CA SER A 72 -7.65 16.16 18.48
C SER A 72 -6.14 16.02 18.34
N ASP A 73 -5.45 17.12 18.05
CA ASP A 73 -3.99 17.15 17.92
C ASP A 73 -3.29 16.61 19.18
N PHE A 74 -3.83 16.97 20.35
CA PHE A 74 -3.32 16.51 21.65
C PHE A 74 -3.39 14.98 21.81
N GLN A 75 -4.41 14.33 21.23
CA GLN A 75 -4.54 12.88 21.31
C GLN A 75 -3.52 12.15 20.43
N VAL A 76 -3.18 12.76 19.29
CA VAL A 76 -2.20 12.22 18.35
C VAL A 76 -0.80 12.42 18.91
N GLU A 77 -0.49 13.60 19.43
CA GLU A 77 0.80 13.93 20.04
C GLU A 77 1.14 12.99 21.20
N HIS A 78 0.22 12.81 22.15
CA HIS A 78 0.41 11.89 23.27
C HIS A 78 0.72 10.45 22.83
N PHE A 79 0.08 9.99 21.74
CA PHE A 79 0.35 8.66 21.19
C PHE A 79 1.70 8.58 20.45
N ILE A 80 2.08 9.64 19.74
CA ILE A 80 3.39 9.73 19.07
C ILE A 80 4.51 9.70 20.12
N ASP A 81 4.38 10.48 21.19
CA ASP A 81 5.36 10.49 22.29
C ASP A 81 5.51 9.10 22.93
N PHE A 82 4.38 8.41 23.14
CA PHE A 82 4.41 7.02 23.61
C PHE A 82 5.16 6.08 22.66
N ILE A 83 4.92 6.19 21.34
CA ILE A 83 5.60 5.35 20.35
C ILE A 83 7.10 5.67 20.27
N LEU A 84 7.49 6.94 20.39
CA LEU A 84 8.88 7.38 20.35
C LEU A 84 9.66 7.03 21.63
N SER A 85 8.97 6.58 22.68
CA SER A 85 9.62 6.09 23.89
C SER A 85 10.61 4.96 23.57
N PRO A 86 11.79 4.93 24.22
CA PRO A 86 12.83 3.92 23.99
C PRO A 86 12.37 2.48 24.30
N HIS A 87 11.28 2.33 25.06
CA HIS A 87 10.68 1.03 25.33
C HIS A 87 9.96 0.46 24.10
N ILE A 88 9.39 1.32 23.26
CA ILE A 88 8.59 0.94 22.10
C ILE A 88 9.43 0.97 20.82
N CYS A 89 10.23 2.02 20.61
CA CYS A 89 11.10 2.18 19.45
C CYS A 89 12.58 2.22 19.83
N THR A 90 13.41 1.64 18.97
CA THR A 90 14.87 1.74 19.03
C THR A 90 15.36 2.38 17.74
N ASP A 91 16.26 3.36 17.85
CA ASP A 91 16.88 3.98 16.68
C ASP A 91 17.87 3.02 16.02
N LEU A 92 17.84 2.96 14.69
CA LEU A 92 18.85 2.24 13.93
C LEU A 92 20.15 3.08 13.87
N PRO A 93 21.32 2.45 14.09
CA PRO A 93 22.60 3.11 13.85
C PRO A 93 22.88 3.34 12.35
N PHE A 94 22.12 2.69 11.45
CA PHE A 94 22.31 2.78 10.01
C PHE A 94 20.97 2.90 9.27
N GLY A 95 20.92 3.82 8.31
CA GLY A 95 19.74 4.13 7.51
C GLY A 95 19.03 5.40 8.01
N GLU A 96 18.90 6.37 7.10
CA GLU A 96 18.26 7.66 7.35
C GLU A 96 17.04 7.84 6.44
N GLN A 97 16.00 8.48 6.96
CA GLN A 97 14.85 8.94 6.21
C GLN A 97 14.89 10.46 6.06
N ARG A 98 14.62 10.93 4.84
CA ARG A 98 14.45 12.35 4.53
C ARG A 98 12.99 12.74 4.67
N LEU A 99 12.70 13.69 5.54
CA LEU A 99 11.38 14.29 5.72
C LEU A 99 11.37 15.68 5.10
N ARG A 100 10.40 15.95 4.22
CA ARG A 100 10.18 17.28 3.65
C ARG A 100 9.04 17.96 4.41
N LEU A 101 9.35 19.09 5.05
CA LEU A 101 8.34 19.94 5.66
C LEU A 101 7.56 20.72 4.58
N SER A 102 6.35 21.17 4.91
CA SER A 102 5.55 22.05 4.06
C SER A 102 6.24 23.39 3.76
N THR A 103 7.24 23.75 4.55
CA THR A 103 8.11 24.91 4.37
C THR A 103 9.24 24.69 3.35
N GLY A 104 9.40 23.47 2.82
CA GLY A 104 10.46 23.10 1.87
C GLY A 104 11.78 22.68 2.50
N VAL A 105 11.89 22.70 3.84
CA VAL A 105 13.08 22.25 4.57
C VAL A 105 13.14 20.71 4.60
N GLU A 106 14.32 20.15 4.34
CA GLU A 106 14.60 18.72 4.46
C GLU A 106 15.22 18.39 5.82
N LEU A 107 14.61 17.45 6.54
CA LEU A 107 15.10 16.91 7.81
C LEU A 107 15.60 15.49 7.61
N HIS A 108 16.76 15.18 8.17
CA HIS A 108 17.34 13.85 8.20
C HIS A 108 17.04 13.22 9.56
N VAL A 109 16.29 12.13 9.57
CA VAL A 109 15.90 11.42 10.79
C VAL A 109 16.36 9.96 10.67
N PRO A 110 16.99 9.38 11.69
CA PRO A 110 17.36 7.97 11.66
C PRO A 110 16.11 7.09 11.53
N ASN A 111 16.26 5.95 10.84
CA ASN A 111 15.18 4.97 10.80
C ASN A 111 14.94 4.39 12.19
N THR A 112 13.68 4.24 12.55
CA THR A 112 13.29 3.65 13.84
C THR A 112 12.79 2.23 13.65
N ILE A 113 13.12 1.34 14.58
CA ILE A 113 12.60 -0.01 14.67
C ILE A 113 11.60 -0.05 15.82
N ARG A 114 10.42 -0.61 15.57
CA ARG A 114 9.51 -0.99 16.65
C ARG A 114 9.94 -2.30 17.27
N ASN A 115 10.07 -2.31 18.58
CA ASN A 115 10.42 -3.50 19.37
C ASN A 115 9.26 -4.51 19.45
N MET A 116 8.03 -4.05 19.19
CA MET A 116 6.80 -4.84 19.36
C MET A 116 5.87 -4.76 18.14
N ILE A 117 4.98 -5.74 18.03
CA ILE A 117 3.95 -5.82 16.99
C ILE A 117 2.94 -4.67 17.19
N PRO A 118 2.43 -4.03 16.12
CA PRO A 118 1.49 -2.90 16.22
C PRO A 118 0.27 -3.14 17.12
N SER A 119 -0.32 -4.34 17.10
CA SER A 119 -1.45 -4.68 17.97
C SER A 119 -1.09 -4.56 19.45
N ARG A 120 0.07 -5.09 19.83
CA ARG A 120 0.54 -5.11 21.22
C ARG A 120 0.96 -3.75 21.73
N ILE A 121 1.49 -2.89 20.85
CA ILE A 121 1.78 -1.49 21.16
C ILE A 121 0.48 -0.77 21.55
N VAL A 122 -0.61 -1.02 20.81
CA VAL A 122 -1.91 -0.42 21.11
C VAL A 122 -2.48 -0.95 22.43
N ASP A 123 -2.33 -2.25 22.72
CA ASP A 123 -2.75 -2.83 24.00
C ASP A 123 -2.01 -2.17 25.18
N GLN A 124 -0.68 -2.08 25.10
CA GLN A 124 0.14 -1.41 26.10
C GLN A 124 -0.19 0.08 26.25
N TYR A 125 -0.57 0.75 25.17
CA TYR A 125 -0.97 2.16 25.26
C TYR A 125 -2.25 2.34 26.09
N PHE A 126 -3.22 1.44 25.95
CA PHE A 126 -4.42 1.47 26.78
C PHE A 126 -4.12 1.19 28.26
N GLU A 127 -3.22 0.23 28.54
CA GLU A 127 -2.73 -0.05 29.89
C GLU A 127 -1.98 1.17 30.47
N TYR A 128 -1.08 1.77 29.69
CA TYR A 128 -0.32 2.96 30.07
C TYR A 128 -1.24 4.13 30.44
N ILE A 129 -2.31 4.37 29.68
CA ILE A 129 -3.30 5.41 30.00
C ILE A 129 -4.07 5.07 31.27
N ALA A 130 -4.49 3.82 31.42
CA ALA A 130 -5.22 3.39 32.62
C ALA A 130 -4.39 3.61 33.90
N GLU A 131 -3.07 3.41 33.82
CA GLU A 131 -2.15 3.59 34.95
C GLU A 131 -1.73 5.05 35.17
N ASN A 132 -1.34 5.76 34.12
CA ASN A 132 -0.69 7.08 34.25
C ASN A 132 -1.64 8.26 34.08
N ASN A 133 -2.73 8.11 33.31
CA ASN A 133 -3.64 9.21 32.97
C ASN A 133 -5.10 8.73 32.84
N PRO A 134 -5.75 8.29 33.94
CA PRO A 134 -7.08 7.67 33.90
C PRO A 134 -8.21 8.61 33.41
N GLY A 135 -7.97 9.91 33.32
CA GLY A 135 -8.93 10.90 32.79
C GLY A 135 -8.74 11.25 31.31
N PHE A 136 -7.71 10.72 30.65
CA PHE A 136 -7.42 11.04 29.25
C PHE A 136 -8.21 10.15 28.30
N PRO A 137 -8.99 10.70 27.34
CA PRO A 137 -9.72 9.89 26.36
C PRO A 137 -8.80 9.46 25.21
N PRO A 138 -8.42 8.18 25.07
CA PRO A 138 -7.65 7.71 23.92
C PRO A 138 -8.44 7.71 22.62
N LEU A 139 -7.70 7.68 21.51
CA LEU A 139 -8.24 7.34 20.20
C LEU A 139 -8.68 5.87 20.14
N GLY A 140 -9.61 5.57 19.24
CA GLY A 140 -10.04 4.21 18.97
C GLY A 140 -8.91 3.33 18.44
N ARG A 141 -8.96 2.03 18.74
CA ARG A 141 -7.93 1.04 18.33
C ARG A 141 -7.58 1.10 16.84
N THR A 142 -8.58 1.23 15.97
CA THR A 142 -8.39 1.32 14.51
C THR A 142 -7.66 2.60 14.10
N SER A 143 -7.95 3.73 14.75
CA SER A 143 -7.26 5.00 14.54
C SER A 143 -5.80 4.91 14.98
N LEU A 144 -5.52 4.31 16.13
CA LEU A 144 -4.16 4.09 16.63
C LEU A 144 -3.35 3.17 15.70
N LEU A 145 -3.96 2.08 15.20
CA LEU A 145 -3.33 1.21 14.20
C LEU A 145 -3.08 1.93 12.87
N SER A 146 -3.99 2.80 12.46
CA SER A 146 -3.80 3.64 11.28
C SER A 146 -2.64 4.62 11.47
N LEU A 147 -2.51 5.24 12.65
CA LEU A 147 -1.37 6.11 12.99
C LEU A 147 -0.04 5.32 12.95
N LEU A 148 -0.03 4.11 13.50
CA LEU A 148 1.13 3.21 13.42
C LEU A 148 1.50 2.86 11.97
N ASN A 149 0.54 2.71 11.07
CA ASN A 149 0.82 2.47 9.65
C ASN A 149 1.35 3.72 8.93
N SER A 150 0.86 4.90 9.30
CA SER A 150 1.36 6.18 8.76
C SER A 150 2.79 6.48 9.22
N CYS A 151 3.09 6.23 10.50
CA CYS A 151 4.44 6.31 11.05
C CYS A 151 5.24 5.06 10.64
N LYS A 152 5.80 5.06 9.44
CA LYS A 152 6.59 3.92 8.95
C LYS A 152 7.79 3.68 9.86
N ALA A 153 7.93 2.45 10.32
CA ALA A 153 9.09 1.98 11.07
C ALA A 153 9.73 0.82 10.31
N SER A 154 11.06 0.73 10.36
CA SER A 154 11.81 -0.37 9.78
C SER A 154 11.48 -1.67 10.52
N ARG A 155 11.31 -2.76 9.76
CA ARG A 155 11.12 -4.09 10.33
C ARG A 155 12.47 -4.68 10.72
N ARG A 156 12.56 -5.24 11.93
CA ARG A 156 13.69 -6.08 12.33
C ARG A 156 13.70 -7.34 11.47
N HIS A 157 14.52 -7.33 10.43
CA HIS A 157 15.01 -8.56 9.82
C HIS A 157 16.29 -8.93 10.58
N SER A 158 16.37 -10.15 11.14
CA SER A 158 17.66 -10.64 11.63
C SER A 158 18.60 -10.70 10.45
N LEU A 159 19.64 -9.86 10.46
CA LEU A 159 20.52 -9.66 9.31
C LEU A 159 21.29 -10.93 8.93
N GLN A 160 21.48 -11.87 9.86
CA GLN A 160 22.14 -13.16 9.64
C GLN A 160 21.92 -14.01 10.91
N GLY A 161 21.21 -15.13 10.82
CA GLY A 161 21.13 -16.09 11.94
C GLY A 161 19.83 -16.88 12.06
N VAL A 162 18.78 -16.51 11.33
CA VAL A 162 17.59 -17.36 11.17
C VAL A 162 17.43 -17.61 9.67
N ASN A 163 17.42 -18.89 9.28
CA ASN A 163 17.28 -19.33 7.89
C ASN A 163 15.87 -19.01 7.35
N TYR A 164 15.59 -17.73 7.09
CA TYR A 164 14.32 -17.30 6.49
C TYR A 164 14.19 -17.75 5.04
N PHE A 165 15.22 -18.30 4.40
CA PHE A 165 15.17 -18.74 3.00
C PHE A 165 14.04 -19.74 2.73
N ALA A 166 13.87 -20.75 3.57
CA ALA A 166 12.79 -21.73 3.40
C ALA A 166 11.39 -21.13 3.63
N ALA A 167 11.27 -20.19 4.58
CA ALA A 167 10.03 -19.49 4.88
C ALA A 167 9.67 -18.48 3.78
N ASN A 168 10.64 -17.71 3.30
CA ASN A 168 10.51 -16.75 2.21
C ASN A 168 10.19 -17.47 0.90
N ALA A 169 10.85 -18.59 0.61
CA ALA A 169 10.52 -19.39 -0.56
C ALA A 169 9.13 -20.03 -0.44
N SER A 170 8.72 -20.49 0.74
CA SER A 170 7.35 -20.96 0.97
C SER A 170 6.32 -19.87 0.66
N LEU A 171 6.54 -18.65 1.17
CA LEU A 171 5.70 -17.49 0.87
C LEU A 171 5.75 -17.12 -0.62
N ALA A 172 6.90 -17.24 -1.27
CA ALA A 172 7.05 -17.01 -2.71
C ALA A 172 6.21 -18.00 -3.52
N PHE A 173 6.23 -19.29 -3.18
CA PHE A 173 5.36 -20.28 -3.82
C PHE A 173 3.87 -19.99 -3.59
N ASP A 174 3.48 -19.55 -2.40
CA ASP A 174 2.10 -19.17 -2.12
C ASP A 174 1.70 -17.93 -2.95
N ASN A 175 2.57 -16.93 -3.06
CA ASN A 175 2.38 -15.76 -3.92
C ASN A 175 2.24 -16.14 -5.40
N LEU A 176 3.01 -17.12 -5.88
CA LEU A 176 2.90 -17.63 -7.25
C LEU A 176 1.54 -18.27 -7.49
N ILE A 177 1.04 -19.05 -6.54
CA ILE A 177 -0.30 -19.67 -6.61
C ILE A 177 -1.39 -18.59 -6.63
N ASP A 178 -1.27 -17.55 -5.81
CA ASP A 178 -2.21 -16.42 -5.82
C ASP A 178 -2.19 -15.68 -7.17
N MET A 179 -1.00 -15.42 -7.72
CA MET A 179 -0.88 -14.82 -9.06
C MET A 179 -1.53 -15.70 -10.13
N VAL A 180 -1.41 -17.02 -10.07
CA VAL A 180 -2.10 -17.94 -11.00
C VAL A 180 -3.62 -17.82 -10.88
N ASN A 181 -4.13 -17.68 -9.65
CA ASN A 181 -5.56 -17.55 -9.40
C ASN A 181 -6.13 -16.24 -9.96
N ASP A 182 -5.35 -15.16 -9.90
CA ASP A 182 -5.73 -13.85 -10.41
C ASP A 182 -5.73 -13.76 -11.95
N LEU A 183 -5.00 -14.64 -12.64
CA LEU A 183 -5.01 -14.71 -14.11
C LEU A 183 -6.40 -15.09 -14.64
N SER A 184 -6.83 -14.50 -15.76
CA SER A 184 -8.10 -14.83 -16.41
C SER A 184 -7.98 -16.07 -17.32
N LEU A 185 -7.66 -17.22 -16.72
CA LEU A 185 -7.51 -18.52 -17.39
C LEU A 185 -8.68 -19.46 -17.09
N ASP A 186 -8.86 -20.48 -17.92
CA ASP A 186 -9.81 -21.57 -17.66
C ASP A 186 -9.41 -22.38 -16.41
N SER A 187 -10.41 -23.02 -15.79
CA SER A 187 -10.23 -23.75 -14.53
C SER A 187 -9.22 -24.88 -14.63
N ASP A 188 -9.11 -25.52 -15.80
CA ASP A 188 -8.24 -26.68 -15.98
C ASP A 188 -6.77 -26.25 -16.21
N SER A 189 -6.54 -25.21 -17.01
CA SER A 189 -5.21 -24.59 -17.16
C SER A 189 -4.67 -24.03 -15.84
N LYS A 190 -5.53 -23.41 -15.02
CA LYS A 190 -5.13 -22.94 -13.67
C LYS A 190 -4.68 -24.10 -12.78
N LYS A 191 -5.42 -25.21 -12.78
CA LYS A 191 -5.06 -26.40 -11.98
C LYS A 191 -3.71 -26.96 -12.40
N ILE A 192 -3.48 -27.13 -13.70
CA ILE A 192 -2.20 -27.63 -14.24
C ILE A 192 -1.05 -26.75 -13.76
N LEU A 193 -1.20 -25.43 -13.89
CA LEU A 193 -0.15 -24.49 -13.51
C LEU A 193 0.10 -24.47 -11.99
N ILE A 194 -0.95 -24.54 -11.18
CA ILE A 194 -0.84 -24.66 -9.73
C ILE A 194 -0.14 -25.97 -9.34
N ASP A 195 -0.46 -27.07 -10.02
CA ASP A 195 0.16 -28.37 -9.75
C ASP A 195 1.64 -28.39 -10.16
N ASP A 196 2.01 -27.73 -11.27
CA ASP A 196 3.41 -27.55 -11.67
C ASP A 196 4.20 -26.73 -10.64
N VAL A 197 3.61 -25.64 -10.12
CA VAL A 197 4.21 -24.81 -9.06
C VAL A 197 4.38 -25.63 -7.76
N LYS A 198 3.37 -26.41 -7.38
CA LYS A 198 3.43 -27.30 -6.20
C LYS A 198 4.44 -28.42 -6.38
N ARG A 199 4.56 -28.98 -7.57
CA ARG A 199 5.56 -30.00 -7.92
C ARG A 199 6.97 -29.45 -7.74
N GLY A 200 7.24 -28.26 -8.27
CA GLY A 200 8.52 -27.57 -8.07
C GLY A 200 8.82 -27.31 -6.58
N ARG A 201 7.82 -26.86 -5.81
CA ARG A 201 7.95 -26.68 -4.34
C ARG A 201 8.30 -27.99 -3.64
N MET A 202 7.65 -29.10 -3.99
CA MET A 202 7.90 -30.40 -3.39
C MET A 202 9.30 -30.91 -3.73
N TYR A 203 9.69 -30.83 -5.00
CA TYR A 203 11.02 -31.22 -5.47
C TYR A 203 12.13 -30.48 -4.72
N LEU A 204 12.02 -29.15 -4.60
CA LEU A 204 12.98 -28.36 -3.82
C LEU A 204 12.99 -28.75 -2.34
N LYS A 205 11.87 -29.18 -1.76
CA LYS A 205 11.80 -29.56 -0.35
C LYS A 205 12.40 -30.94 -0.06
N THR A 206 12.28 -31.89 -0.99
CA THR A 206 12.62 -33.29 -0.78
C THR A 206 13.89 -33.70 -1.51
N ASP A 207 13.87 -33.69 -2.83
CA ASP A 207 14.83 -34.45 -3.64
C ASP A 207 16.00 -33.59 -4.09
N TYR A 208 15.79 -32.28 -4.26
CA TYR A 208 16.83 -31.35 -4.73
C TYR A 208 18.12 -31.47 -3.91
N LYS A 209 18.05 -31.43 -2.59
CA LYS A 209 19.19 -31.59 -1.67
C LYS A 209 19.97 -32.91 -1.82
N VAL A 210 19.34 -33.95 -2.39
CA VAL A 210 19.99 -35.25 -2.63
C VAL A 210 20.81 -35.21 -3.92
N TYR A 211 20.38 -34.41 -4.89
CA TYR A 211 21.05 -34.26 -6.17
C TYR A 211 22.18 -33.22 -6.16
N VAL A 212 22.16 -32.29 -5.21
CA VAL A 212 23.22 -31.28 -5.05
C VAL A 212 24.54 -31.95 -4.63
N GLN A 213 25.59 -31.75 -5.42
CA GLN A 213 26.92 -32.34 -5.23
C GLN A 213 28.01 -31.33 -5.60
N LYS A 214 29.23 -31.51 -5.06
CA LYS A 214 30.37 -30.61 -5.35
C LYS A 214 30.75 -30.57 -6.84
N SER A 215 30.57 -31.71 -7.52
CA SER A 215 30.90 -31.88 -8.94
C SER A 215 29.76 -32.64 -9.61
N SER A 216 28.85 -31.91 -10.23
CA SER A 216 27.70 -32.47 -10.97
C SER A 216 27.75 -32.00 -12.41
N THR A 217 27.40 -32.88 -13.35
CA THR A 217 27.27 -32.52 -14.77
C THR A 217 26.03 -31.66 -15.06
N ILE A 218 25.22 -31.38 -14.04
CA ILE A 218 24.06 -30.48 -14.12
C ILE A 218 24.40 -29.19 -13.38
N ALA A 219 24.29 -28.05 -14.07
CA ALA A 219 24.62 -26.72 -13.55
C ALA A 219 23.92 -26.41 -12.21
N ASP A 220 22.62 -26.67 -12.11
CA ASP A 220 21.81 -26.42 -10.91
C ASP A 220 22.19 -27.32 -9.72
N HIS A 221 22.84 -28.45 -9.96
CA HIS A 221 23.20 -29.43 -8.92
C HIS A 221 24.66 -29.32 -8.51
N CYS A 222 25.49 -28.64 -9.29
CA CYS A 222 26.90 -28.47 -8.99
C CYS A 222 27.09 -27.28 -8.04
N ILE A 223 27.48 -27.54 -6.79
CA ILE A 223 27.67 -26.50 -5.76
C ILE A 223 28.67 -25.44 -6.24
N ASN A 224 29.81 -25.89 -6.77
CA ASN A 224 30.88 -25.01 -7.20
C ASN A 224 30.43 -24.10 -8.34
N TYR A 225 29.62 -24.63 -9.28
CA TYR A 225 29.11 -23.83 -10.39
C TYR A 225 27.96 -22.91 -9.95
N ALA A 226 26.96 -23.44 -9.26
CA ALA A 226 25.75 -22.73 -8.86
C ALA A 226 26.03 -21.57 -7.89
N LEU A 227 27.07 -21.67 -7.07
CA LEU A 227 27.48 -20.60 -6.14
C LEU A 227 28.57 -19.68 -6.70
N SER A 228 29.20 -20.03 -7.83
CA SER A 228 30.22 -19.18 -8.44
C SER A 228 29.62 -17.87 -8.97
N GLN A 229 30.24 -16.74 -8.63
CA GLN A 229 29.85 -15.46 -9.17
C GLN A 229 30.76 -15.09 -10.35
N SER A 230 30.22 -15.07 -11.57
CA SER A 230 31.00 -14.72 -12.77
C SER A 230 31.55 -13.29 -12.77
N ASN A 231 30.99 -12.41 -11.94
CA ASN A 231 31.32 -10.99 -11.88
C ASN A 231 32.37 -10.64 -10.81
N ASP A 232 32.72 -11.57 -9.93
CA ASP A 232 33.70 -11.34 -8.87
C ASP A 232 34.74 -12.46 -8.88
N THR A 233 35.98 -12.11 -9.26
CA THR A 233 37.08 -13.06 -9.37
C THR A 233 37.41 -13.74 -8.05
N ASP A 234 37.08 -13.11 -6.91
CA ASP A 234 37.36 -13.64 -5.59
C ASP A 234 36.34 -14.71 -5.16
N TYR A 235 35.16 -14.72 -5.79
CA TYR A 235 34.08 -15.72 -5.57
C TYR A 235 33.80 -16.58 -6.82
N ALA A 236 34.69 -16.56 -7.82
CA ALA A 236 34.58 -17.35 -9.03
C ALA A 236 35.36 -18.67 -8.90
N GLU A 237 34.64 -19.76 -8.65
CA GLU A 237 35.22 -21.11 -8.64
C GLU A 237 35.08 -21.78 -10.02
N LYS A 238 36.15 -22.41 -10.52
CA LYS A 238 36.14 -23.11 -11.81
C LYS A 238 35.90 -24.59 -11.59
N CYS A 239 34.97 -25.15 -12.37
CA CYS A 239 34.75 -26.59 -12.44
C CYS A 239 35.70 -27.23 -13.46
N ASP A 240 36.15 -28.45 -13.16
CA ASP A 240 36.98 -29.30 -14.04
C ASP A 240 36.14 -30.23 -14.95
N HIS A 241 34.81 -30.13 -14.85
CA HIS A 241 33.83 -30.90 -15.61
C HIS A 241 32.89 -29.97 -16.41
N ARG A 242 32.11 -30.57 -17.33
CA ARG A 242 31.13 -29.85 -18.15
C ARG A 242 29.73 -29.97 -17.56
N HIS A 243 28.92 -28.94 -17.78
CA HIS A 243 27.53 -28.85 -17.32
C HIS A 243 26.55 -29.05 -18.49
N ASP A 244 26.69 -30.16 -19.21
CA ASP A 244 25.95 -30.42 -20.45
C ASP A 244 24.58 -31.08 -20.18
N ASP A 245 24.36 -31.61 -18.98
CA ASP A 245 23.13 -32.30 -18.60
C ASP A 245 22.09 -31.34 -17.99
N VAL A 246 20.81 -31.67 -18.16
CA VAL A 246 19.68 -30.87 -17.66
C VAL A 246 18.81 -31.70 -16.72
N CYS A 247 18.58 -31.18 -15.51
CA CYS A 247 17.59 -31.79 -14.62
C CYS A 247 16.18 -31.44 -15.08
N VAL A 248 15.35 -32.46 -15.30
CA VAL A 248 13.94 -32.31 -15.71
C VAL A 248 13.14 -31.48 -14.72
N GLU A 249 13.32 -31.69 -13.41
CA GLU A 249 12.57 -30.96 -12.38
C GLU A 249 13.00 -29.49 -12.26
N CYS A 250 14.32 -29.22 -12.30
CA CYS A 250 14.83 -27.85 -12.32
C CYS A 250 14.34 -27.10 -13.57
N ASN A 251 14.38 -27.75 -14.73
CA ASN A 251 13.89 -27.18 -15.97
C ASN A 251 12.37 -26.97 -15.96
N ASN A 252 11.59 -27.90 -15.41
CA ASN A 252 10.14 -27.74 -15.28
C ASN A 252 9.79 -26.51 -14.44
N LEU A 253 10.47 -26.30 -13.30
CA LEU A 253 10.26 -25.11 -12.48
C LEU A 253 10.61 -23.82 -13.25
N ALA A 254 11.75 -23.79 -13.95
CA ALA A 254 12.17 -22.64 -14.74
C ALA A 254 11.16 -22.32 -15.87
N VAL A 255 10.71 -23.34 -16.59
CA VAL A 255 9.71 -23.22 -17.66
C VAL A 255 8.38 -22.72 -17.10
N THR A 256 7.95 -23.20 -15.93
CA THR A 256 6.71 -22.75 -15.29
C THR A 256 6.76 -21.28 -14.86
N LEU A 257 7.90 -20.82 -14.33
CA LEU A 257 8.10 -19.41 -13.98
C LEU A 257 8.09 -18.50 -15.21
N GLU A 258 8.73 -18.92 -16.31
CA GLU A 258 8.70 -18.13 -17.54
C GLU A 258 7.32 -18.15 -18.22
N LYS A 259 6.60 -19.28 -18.18
CA LYS A 259 5.19 -19.35 -18.60
C LYS A 259 4.33 -18.36 -17.81
N LEU A 260 4.48 -18.29 -16.48
CA LEU A 260 3.78 -17.30 -15.66
C LEU A 260 4.11 -15.88 -16.07
N ARG A 261 5.39 -15.60 -16.33
CA ARG A 261 5.84 -14.29 -16.80
C ARG A 261 5.20 -13.89 -18.11
N THR A 262 5.14 -14.79 -19.09
CA THR A 262 4.53 -14.51 -20.40
C THR A 262 3.03 -14.32 -20.28
N MET A 263 2.36 -15.12 -19.45
CA MET A 263 0.93 -14.97 -19.18
C MET A 263 0.61 -13.62 -18.55
N ILE A 264 1.34 -13.18 -17.52
CA ILE A 264 1.17 -11.86 -16.88
C ILE A 264 1.32 -10.72 -17.90
N LYS A 265 2.35 -10.79 -18.76
CA LYS A 265 2.56 -9.79 -19.83
C LYS A 265 1.42 -9.74 -20.84
N SER A 266 0.78 -10.87 -21.11
CA SER A 266 -0.33 -10.96 -22.06
C SER A 266 -1.69 -10.57 -21.47
N SER A 267 -1.87 -10.76 -20.15
CA SER A 267 -3.16 -10.56 -19.49
C SER A 267 -3.35 -9.16 -18.91
N VAL A 268 -2.25 -8.47 -18.54
CA VAL A 268 -2.30 -7.15 -17.90
C VAL A 268 -2.02 -6.07 -18.94
N THR A 269 -3.01 -5.22 -19.20
CA THR A 269 -2.91 -4.12 -20.18
C THR A 269 -2.49 -2.78 -19.58
N ASP A 270 -2.66 -2.62 -18.26
CA ASP A 270 -2.22 -1.45 -17.52
C ASP A 270 -0.73 -1.56 -17.18
N ASN A 271 0.08 -0.60 -17.63
CA ASN A 271 1.52 -0.62 -17.45
C ASN A 271 1.96 -0.54 -15.99
N GLU A 272 1.29 0.26 -15.14
CA GLU A 272 1.67 0.38 -13.72
C GLU A 272 1.31 -0.90 -12.95
N LEU A 273 0.19 -1.52 -13.29
CA LEU A 273 -0.20 -2.81 -12.73
C LEU A 273 0.73 -3.93 -13.22
N LEU A 274 1.09 -3.91 -14.50
CA LEU A 274 2.02 -4.88 -15.10
C LEU A 274 3.39 -4.83 -14.42
N ASP A 275 3.94 -3.63 -14.21
CA ASP A 275 5.23 -3.44 -13.53
C ASP A 275 5.18 -3.98 -12.09
N ARG A 276 4.06 -3.78 -11.39
CA ARG A 276 3.86 -4.31 -10.03
C ARG A 276 3.83 -5.84 -10.01
N GLU A 277 3.07 -6.46 -10.90
CA GLU A 277 2.97 -7.93 -10.96
C GLU A 277 4.29 -8.58 -11.39
N LEU A 278 5.01 -7.97 -12.34
CA LEU A 278 6.34 -8.43 -12.74
C LEU A 278 7.37 -8.25 -11.62
N ALA A 279 7.30 -7.18 -10.84
CA ALA A 279 8.15 -7.00 -9.66
C ALA A 279 7.84 -8.07 -8.59
N LYS A 280 6.57 -8.38 -8.34
CA LYS A 280 6.14 -9.45 -7.41
C LYS A 280 6.60 -10.83 -7.87
N LEU A 281 6.50 -11.12 -9.17
CA LEU A 281 7.03 -12.35 -9.77
C LEU A 281 8.54 -12.44 -9.57
N LYS A 282 9.27 -11.37 -9.90
CA LYS A 282 10.73 -11.31 -9.74
C LYS A 282 11.14 -11.55 -8.29
N MET A 283 10.52 -10.86 -7.32
CA MET A 283 10.80 -11.07 -5.90
C MET A 283 10.55 -12.52 -5.47
N SER A 284 9.49 -13.15 -6.01
CA SER A 284 9.20 -14.57 -5.73
C SER A 284 10.25 -15.50 -6.32
N THR A 285 10.70 -15.25 -7.56
CA THR A 285 11.78 -16.01 -8.21
C THR A 285 13.09 -15.87 -7.44
N ASP A 286 13.49 -14.64 -7.11
CA ASP A 286 14.73 -14.37 -6.37
C ASP A 286 14.73 -15.08 -5.00
N ALA A 287 13.58 -15.15 -4.33
CA ALA A 287 13.45 -15.87 -3.06
C ALA A 287 13.57 -17.41 -3.23
N ILE A 288 13.08 -17.96 -4.34
CA ILE A 288 13.20 -19.40 -4.66
C ILE A 288 14.66 -19.73 -5.03
N GLU A 289 15.32 -18.90 -5.83
CA GLU A 289 16.74 -19.04 -6.17
C GLU A 289 17.62 -18.93 -4.92
N ALA A 290 17.36 -17.93 -4.07
CA ALA A 290 18.05 -17.81 -2.79
C ALA A 290 17.86 -19.06 -1.93
N TRP A 291 16.68 -19.67 -1.92
CA TRP A 291 16.49 -20.94 -1.21
C TRP A 291 17.28 -22.10 -1.85
N LYS A 292 17.32 -22.21 -3.18
CA LYS A 292 18.16 -23.20 -3.89
C LYS A 292 19.64 -23.08 -3.51
N CYS A 293 20.17 -21.86 -3.43
CA CYS A 293 21.58 -21.61 -3.07
C CYS A 293 21.91 -21.93 -1.60
N HIS A 294 20.90 -22.04 -0.72
CA HIS A 294 21.08 -22.28 0.71
C HIS A 294 20.74 -23.72 1.16
N GLN A 295 20.42 -24.63 0.23
CA GLN A 295 20.20 -26.05 0.51
C GLN A 295 21.49 -26.85 0.43
#